data_AF-A0A290MHS1-F1
#
_entry.id   AF-A0A290MHS1-F1
#
_cell.length_a   1.000
_cell.length_b   1.000
_cell.length_c   1.000
_cell.angle_alpha   90.00
_cell.angle_beta   90.00
_cell.angle_gamma   90.00
#
_symmetry.space_group_name_H-M   'P 1'
#
loop_
_entity.id
_entity.type
_entity.pdbx_description
1 polymer ?
#
loop_
_entity_poly.entity_id
_entity_poly.type
_entity_poly.pdbx_seq_one_letter_code
_entity_poly.pdbx_strand_id
1 'polypeptide(L)' 'MADIVNLNQARKAKAKAEDKARAAENRARFGRTKAEKTLDAARVDKLRRDLDGAKRED' A
#
# COMPACT_ATOMS: atom_id res chain seq x y z
N MET A 1 -44.00 -18.06 3.66
CA MET A 1 -43.69 -16.87 2.84
C MET A 1 -42.23 -17.03 2.44
N ALA A 2 -41.94 -17.24 1.16
CA ALA A 2 -40.58 -17.52 0.72
C ALA A 2 -39.84 -16.20 0.51
N ASP A 3 -38.71 -16.00 1.20
CA ASP A 3 -37.84 -14.85 0.96
C ASP A 3 -37.19 -15.01 -0.41
N ILE A 4 -37.62 -14.20 -1.37
CA ILE A 4 -37.05 -14.16 -2.72
C ILE A 4 -35.72 -13.40 -2.60
N VAL A 5 -34.65 -14.13 -2.29
CA VAL A 5 -33.32 -13.54 -2.18
C VAL A 5 -32.79 -13.23 -3.58
N ASN A 6 -32.53 -11.96 -3.85
CA ASN A 6 -31.92 -11.54 -5.10
C ASN A 6 -30.42 -11.90 -5.12
N LEU A 7 -30.10 -13.03 -5.73
CA LEU A 7 -28.73 -13.53 -5.86
C LEU A 7 -27.79 -12.55 -6.58
N ASN A 8 -28.31 -11.67 -7.45
CA ASN A 8 -27.49 -10.67 -8.13
C ASN A 8 -27.04 -9.57 -7.14
N GLN A 9 -27.90 -9.17 -6.21
CA GLN A 9 -27.53 -8.22 -5.16
C GLN A 9 -26.50 -8.84 -4.21
N ALA A 10 -26.67 -10.10 -3.83
CA ALA A 10 -25.72 -10.83 -3.00
C ALA A 10 -24.34 -10.96 -3.66
N ARG A 11 -24.30 -11.32 -4.95
CA ARG A 11 -23.04 -11.38 -5.74
C ARG A 11 -22.36 -10.02 -5.83
N LYS A 12 -23.11 -8.95 -6.10
CA LYS A 12 -22.58 -7.58 -6.14
C LYS A 12 -22.04 -7.12 -4.78
N ALA A 13 -22.71 -7.47 -3.69
CA ALA A 13 -22.23 -7.17 -2.34
C ALA A 13 -20.91 -7.89 -2.05
N LYS A 14 -20.81 -9.17 -2.40
CA LYS A 14 -19.57 -9.96 -2.25
C LYS A 14 -18.42 -9.37 -3.06
N ALA A 15 -18.63 -9.03 -4.33
CA ALA A 15 -17.61 -8.41 -5.18
C ALA A 15 -17.09 -7.09 -4.58
N LYS A 16 -17.99 -6.22 -4.12
CA LYS A 16 -17.62 -4.96 -3.45
C LYS A 16 -16.81 -5.18 -2.16
N ALA A 17 -17.11 -6.24 -1.41
CA ALA A 17 -16.37 -6.58 -0.19
C ALA A 17 -14.95 -7.06 -0.51
N GLU A 18 -14.80 -7.93 -1.51
CA GLU A 18 -13.49 -8.42 -1.97
C GLU A 18 -12.61 -7.29 -2.51
N ASP A 19 -13.17 -6.34 -3.25
CA ASP A 19 -12.43 -5.17 -3.77
C ASP A 19 -11.93 -4.28 -2.63
N LYS A 20 -12.74 -4.07 -1.59
CA LYS A 20 -12.33 -3.31 -0.39
C LYS A 20 -11.20 -4.01 0.36
N ALA A 21 -11.28 -5.34 0.50
CA ALA A 21 -10.23 -6.13 1.15
C ALA A 21 -8.91 -6.04 0.37
N ARG A 22 -8.97 -6.22 -0.96
CA ARG A 22 -7.80 -6.05 -1.84
C ARG A 22 -7.22 -4.63 -1.77
N ALA A 23 -8.06 -3.60 -1.70
CA ALA A 23 -7.60 -2.23 -1.55
C ALA A 23 -6.92 -1.98 -0.20
N ALA A 24 -7.44 -2.53 0.89
CA ALA A 24 -6.81 -2.45 2.21
C ALA A 24 -5.47 -3.19 2.23
N GLU A 25 -5.41 -4.37 1.64
CA GLU A 25 -4.19 -5.15 1.49
C GLU A 25 -3.16 -4.42 0.63
N ASN A 26 -3.58 -3.78 -0.48
CA ASN A 26 -2.69 -2.98 -1.30
C ASN A 26 -2.24 -1.68 -0.61
N ARG A 27 -3.05 -1.08 0.28
CA ARG A 27 -2.59 0.02 1.14
C ARG A 27 -1.60 -0.47 2.19
N ALA A 28 -1.79 -1.65 2.76
CA ALA A 28 -0.81 -2.22 3.67
C ALA A 28 0.50 -2.58 2.95
N ARG A 29 0.41 -3.19 1.76
CA ARG A 29 1.54 -3.66 0.96
C ARG A 29 2.27 -2.53 0.22
N PHE A 30 1.53 -1.55 -0.30
CA PHE A 30 2.05 -0.50 -1.18
C PHE A 30 1.74 0.93 -0.71
N GLY A 31 0.95 1.11 0.35
CA GLY A 31 0.40 2.39 0.79
C GLY A 31 1.36 3.30 1.55
N ARG A 32 2.65 3.26 1.18
CA ARG A 32 3.48 4.44 1.40
C ARG A 32 2.91 5.55 0.51
N THR A 33 2.42 6.60 1.14
CA THR A 33 2.02 7.84 0.49
C THR A 33 3.21 8.43 -0.27
N LYS A 34 2.95 9.27 -1.26
CA LYS A 34 4.03 9.94 -2.02
C LYS A 34 4.97 10.70 -1.08
N ALA A 35 4.44 11.31 -0.02
CA ALA A 35 5.19 12.00 1.02
C ALA A 35 6.11 11.06 1.81
N GLU A 36 5.61 9.88 2.21
CA GLU A 36 6.41 8.86 2.91
C GLU A 36 7.50 8.28 2.01
N LYS A 37 7.20 8.04 0.72
CA LYS A 37 8.20 7.61 -0.26
C LYS A 37 9.30 8.65 -0.44
N THR A 38 8.96 9.94 -0.50
CA THR A 38 9.95 11.02 -0.62
C THR A 38 10.78 11.19 0.64
N LEU A 39 10.19 11.02 1.82
CA LEU A 39 10.90 11.05 3.10
C LEU A 39 11.90 9.91 3.23
N ASP A 40 11.50 8.69 2.83
CA ASP A 40 12.39 7.54 2.78
C ASP A 40 13.53 7.75 1.78
N ALA A 41 13.24 8.23 0.57
CA ALA A 41 14.26 8.52 -0.43
C ALA A 41 15.30 9.54 0.09
N ALA A 42 14.83 10.65 0.69
CA ALA A 42 15.70 11.66 1.27
C ALA A 42 16.55 11.12 2.43
N ARG A 43 16.01 10.20 3.25
CA ARG A 43 16.76 9.52 4.31
C ARG A 43 17.82 8.58 3.76
N VAL A 44 17.50 7.81 2.73
CA VAL A 44 18.46 6.92 2.05
C VAL A 44 19.58 7.73 1.40
N ASP A 45 19.27 8.83 0.74
CA ASP A 45 20.27 9.69 0.09
C ASP A 45 21.15 10.43 1.11
N LYS A 46 20.61 10.78 2.28
CA LYS A 46 21.42 11.28 3.39
C LYS A 46 22.38 10.20 3.90
N LEU A 47 21.87 9.00 4.18
CA LEU A 47 22.69 7.86 4.63
C LEU A 47 23.80 7.50 3.63
N ARG A 48 23.51 7.54 2.33
CA ARG A 48 24.51 7.33 1.27
C ARG A 48 25.60 8.39 1.30
N ARG A 49 25.23 9.67 1.37
CA ARG A 49 26.20 10.77 1.47
C ARG A 49 27.05 10.68 2.73
N ASP A 50 26.44 10.33 3.86
CA ASP A 50 27.14 10.15 5.13
C ASP A 50 28.13 8.97 5.04
N LEU A 51 27.74 7.86 4.37
CA LEU A 51 28.61 6.71 4.13
C LEU A 51 29.75 7.03 3.14
N ASP A 52 29.44 7.72 2.05
CA ASP A 52 30.43 8.10 1.03
C ASP A 52 31.42 9.12 1.59
N GLY A 53 30.98 10.07 2.44
CA GLY A 53 31.88 10.97 3.17
C GLY A 53 32.67 10.28 4.28
N ALA A 54 32.18 9.15 4.80
CA ALA A 54 32.89 8.32 5.77
C ALA A 54 33.86 7.33 5.13
N LYS A 55 33.75 7.06 3.82
CA LYS A 55 34.79 6.36 3.07
C LYS A 55 35.98 7.31 2.92
N ARG A 56 37.00 7.09 3.73
CA ARG A 56 38.35 7.56 3.40
C ARG A 56 38.81 6.78 2.17
N GLU A 57 39.17 7.48 1.11
CA GLU A 57 40.00 6.91 0.06
C GLU A 57 41.33 6.53 0.73
N ASP A 58 41.59 5.22 0.80
CA ASP A 58 42.94 4.68 0.90
C ASP A 58 43.57 4.63 -0.50
#